data_AF-A0A355PRC8-F1
#
_entry.id   AF-A0A355PRC8-F1
#
_cell.length_a   1.000
_cell.length_b   1.000
_cell.length_c   1.000
_cell.angle_alpha   90.00
_cell.angle_beta   90.00
_cell.angle_gamma   90.00
#
_symmetry.space_group_name_H-M   'P 1'
#
loop_
_entity.id
_entity.type
_entity.pdbx_description
1 polymer ?
#
loop_
_entity_poly.entity_id
_entity_poly.type
_entity_poly.pdbx_seq_one_letter_code
_entity_poly.pdbx_strand_id
1 'polypeptide(L)'
;MTYLKAVEAGCDIIDTAMSPLALGTSQPATEVMVETFKGTPYDTGLSQDKLAEITDYFAPIREEALKTGLLNPKVLGVNIKTLRYQVPGGMLSNLVSQLKEAGKEDKYQEVLEEIPRVRKDFGEPPLVTPSSQIVGTQAVMNVISGERYKLVPKESKKIMLGEFGQTVKPFNAEVQKKIIGDETPITCRPADLIPPQLPQFEKECAQWKQQDEDVLSYALFPKVAEEFFKYREAQQTKVDATVADTESKAYPV
;
A
#
# COMPACT_ATOMS: atom_id res chain seq x y z
N MET A 1 2.96 -9.08 -22.65
CA MET A 1 4.28 -9.51 -23.19
C MET A 1 5.14 -10.17 -22.13
N THR A 2 5.40 -9.54 -20.96
CA THR A 2 6.23 -10.14 -19.91
C THR A 2 5.77 -11.54 -19.47
N TYR A 3 4.47 -11.74 -19.22
CA TYR A 3 3.95 -13.05 -18.79
C TYR A 3 4.10 -14.13 -19.87
N LEU A 4 3.80 -13.81 -21.13
CA LEU A 4 4.03 -14.72 -22.24
C LEU A 4 5.51 -15.18 -22.27
N LYS A 5 6.45 -14.25 -22.16
CA LYS A 5 7.89 -14.58 -22.14
C LYS A 5 8.32 -15.31 -20.88
N ALA A 6 7.68 -15.07 -19.74
CA ALA A 6 7.96 -15.81 -18.51
C ALA A 6 7.50 -17.27 -18.62
N VAL A 7 6.30 -17.52 -19.16
CA VAL A 7 5.77 -18.87 -19.37
C VAL A 7 6.61 -19.63 -20.40
N GLU A 8 6.97 -18.98 -21.52
CA GLU A 8 7.90 -19.58 -22.50
C GLU A 8 9.28 -19.91 -21.90
N ALA A 9 9.68 -19.22 -20.83
CA ALA A 9 10.93 -19.48 -20.10
C ALA A 9 10.78 -20.52 -18.98
N GLY A 10 9.59 -21.10 -18.79
CA GLY A 10 9.33 -22.14 -17.79
C GLY A 10 8.79 -21.65 -16.45
N CYS A 11 8.19 -20.45 -16.39
CA CYS A 11 7.48 -20.00 -15.19
C CYS A 11 6.24 -20.86 -14.92
N ASP A 12 6.14 -21.44 -13.72
CA ASP A 12 5.04 -22.35 -13.36
C ASP A 12 3.70 -21.64 -13.12
N ILE A 13 3.74 -20.44 -12.53
CA ILE A 13 2.55 -19.70 -12.10
C ILE A 13 2.70 -18.22 -12.47
N ILE A 14 1.62 -17.60 -12.95
CA ILE A 14 1.50 -16.16 -13.18
C ILE A 14 0.25 -15.62 -12.48
N ASP A 15 0.33 -14.40 -11.96
CA ASP A 15 -0.79 -13.74 -11.27
C ASP A 15 -1.53 -12.80 -12.22
N THR A 16 -2.78 -13.07 -12.52
CA THR A 16 -3.62 -12.24 -13.40
C THR A 16 -4.83 -11.69 -12.65
N ALA A 17 -5.53 -10.73 -13.25
CA ALA A 17 -6.79 -10.19 -12.74
C ALA A 17 -7.89 -10.33 -13.79
N MET A 18 -9.14 -10.46 -13.37
CA MET A 18 -10.28 -10.45 -14.31
C MET A 18 -10.39 -9.11 -15.02
N SER A 19 -10.72 -9.10 -16.32
CA SER A 19 -10.63 -7.92 -17.17
C SER A 19 -11.32 -6.64 -16.66
N PRO A 20 -12.44 -6.66 -15.91
CA PRO A 20 -13.04 -5.44 -15.36
C PRO A 20 -12.13 -4.68 -14.38
N LEU A 21 -11.23 -5.40 -13.69
CA LEU A 21 -10.32 -4.86 -12.68
C LEU A 21 -8.84 -5.08 -13.05
N ALA A 22 -8.57 -5.47 -14.29
CA ALA A 22 -7.22 -5.68 -14.82
C ALA A 22 -6.65 -4.41 -15.46
N LEU A 23 -5.40 -4.51 -15.90
CA LEU A 23 -4.66 -3.49 -16.65
C LEU A 23 -4.36 -2.20 -15.87
N GLY A 24 -3.72 -1.24 -16.54
CA GLY A 24 -3.25 -0.01 -15.90
C GLY A 24 -2.23 -0.29 -14.81
N THR A 25 -2.62 -0.03 -13.57
CA THR A 25 -1.82 -0.32 -12.36
C THR A 25 -2.13 -1.68 -11.73
N SER A 26 -3.10 -2.42 -12.27
CA SER A 26 -3.43 -3.80 -11.90
C SER A 26 -2.64 -4.81 -12.74
N GLN A 27 -2.96 -6.11 -12.58
CA GLN A 27 -2.34 -7.20 -13.33
C GLN A 27 -2.88 -7.32 -14.76
N PRO A 28 -2.17 -8.02 -15.66
CA PRO A 28 -2.72 -8.44 -16.96
C PRO A 28 -4.01 -9.25 -16.82
N ALA A 29 -4.88 -9.16 -17.82
CA ALA A 29 -6.19 -9.81 -17.81
C ALA A 29 -6.07 -11.34 -17.90
N THR A 30 -6.78 -12.06 -17.01
CA THR A 30 -6.80 -13.53 -16.94
C THR A 30 -7.29 -14.14 -18.24
N GLU A 31 -8.41 -13.66 -18.77
CA GLU A 31 -9.09 -14.19 -19.96
C GLU A 31 -8.18 -14.10 -21.19
N VAL A 32 -7.42 -13.00 -21.29
CA VAL A 32 -6.45 -12.77 -22.36
C VAL A 32 -5.31 -13.78 -22.26
N MET A 33 -4.77 -14.03 -21.07
CA MET A 33 -3.69 -15.00 -20.89
C MET A 33 -4.16 -16.43 -21.17
N VAL A 34 -5.36 -16.80 -20.71
CA VAL A 34 -5.98 -18.11 -20.97
C VAL A 34 -6.18 -18.32 -22.48
N GLU A 35 -6.73 -17.35 -23.20
CA GLU A 35 -6.91 -17.46 -24.65
C GLU A 35 -5.57 -17.51 -25.39
N THR A 36 -4.58 -16.74 -24.93
CA THR A 36 -3.24 -16.71 -25.53
C THR A 36 -2.56 -18.08 -25.50
N PHE A 37 -2.78 -18.87 -24.45
CA PHE A 37 -2.15 -20.18 -24.29
C PHE A 37 -3.01 -21.36 -24.77
N LYS A 38 -4.25 -21.11 -25.19
CA LYS A 38 -5.17 -22.16 -25.65
C LYS A 38 -4.59 -22.95 -26.83
N GLY A 39 -4.61 -24.27 -26.73
CA GLY A 39 -4.07 -25.19 -27.74
C GLY A 39 -2.53 -25.21 -27.82
N THR A 40 -1.83 -24.53 -26.92
CA THR A 40 -0.37 -24.59 -26.80
C THR A 40 0.05 -25.61 -25.74
N PRO A 41 1.36 -25.95 -25.61
CA PRO A 41 1.84 -26.76 -24.49
C PRO A 41 1.60 -26.14 -23.10
N TYR A 42 1.28 -24.84 -23.06
CA TYR A 42 1.00 -24.08 -21.83
C TYR A 42 -0.50 -23.87 -21.61
N ASP A 43 -1.37 -24.60 -22.31
CA ASP A 43 -2.81 -24.48 -22.16
C ASP A 43 -3.21 -24.71 -20.69
N THR A 44 -3.98 -23.77 -20.16
CA THR A 44 -4.43 -23.78 -18.76
C THR A 44 -5.62 -24.71 -18.52
N GLY A 45 -6.34 -25.11 -19.57
CA GLY A 45 -7.58 -25.88 -19.47
C GLY A 45 -8.75 -25.10 -18.85
N LEU A 46 -8.61 -23.80 -18.60
CA LEU A 46 -9.67 -22.96 -18.03
C LEU A 46 -10.74 -22.62 -19.08
N SER A 47 -12.00 -22.66 -18.66
CA SER A 47 -13.16 -22.41 -19.54
C SER A 47 -13.39 -20.92 -19.74
N GLN A 48 -13.36 -20.44 -20.99
CA GLN A 48 -13.70 -19.05 -21.31
C GLN A 48 -15.13 -18.68 -20.87
N ASP A 49 -16.09 -19.59 -21.01
CA ASP A 49 -17.48 -19.33 -20.59
C ASP A 49 -17.60 -19.03 -19.09
N LYS A 50 -16.91 -19.81 -18.25
CA LYS A 50 -16.87 -19.57 -16.79
C LYS A 50 -16.15 -18.28 -16.44
N LEU A 51 -15.09 -17.94 -17.18
CA LEU A 51 -14.39 -16.67 -16.98
C LEU A 51 -15.27 -15.48 -17.36
N ALA A 52 -16.09 -15.62 -18.41
CA ALA A 52 -17.07 -14.59 -18.80
C ALA A 52 -18.12 -14.37 -17.72
N GLU A 53 -18.66 -15.43 -17.09
CA GLU A 53 -19.59 -15.30 -15.96
C GLU A 53 -19.00 -14.50 -14.79
N ILE A 54 -17.71 -14.71 -14.48
CA ILE A 54 -17.00 -13.96 -13.43
C ILE A 54 -16.80 -12.50 -13.86
N THR A 55 -16.48 -12.25 -15.12
CA THR A 55 -16.33 -10.90 -15.68
C THR A 55 -17.64 -10.13 -15.61
N ASP A 56 -18.77 -10.76 -15.93
CA ASP A 56 -20.10 -10.16 -15.83
C ASP A 56 -20.46 -9.78 -14.40
N TYR A 57 -20.02 -10.57 -13.41
CA TYR A 57 -20.19 -10.24 -11.99
C TYR A 57 -19.42 -8.97 -11.58
N PHE A 58 -18.18 -8.80 -12.04
CA PHE A 58 -17.34 -7.65 -11.66
C PHE A 58 -17.60 -6.39 -12.50
N ALA A 59 -18.19 -6.52 -13.69
CA ALA A 59 -18.50 -5.38 -14.55
C ALA A 59 -19.32 -4.27 -13.86
N PRO A 60 -20.47 -4.53 -13.20
CA PRO A 60 -21.24 -3.48 -12.53
C PRO A 60 -20.47 -2.82 -11.38
N ILE A 61 -19.63 -3.58 -10.67
CA ILE A 61 -18.78 -3.06 -9.58
C ILE A 61 -17.77 -2.06 -10.13
N ARG A 62 -17.15 -2.36 -11.27
CA ARG A 62 -16.24 -1.43 -11.96
C ARG A 62 -16.97 -0.15 -12.38
N GLU A 63 -18.17 -0.26 -12.95
CA GLU A 63 -18.94 0.90 -13.37
C GLU A 63 -19.30 1.81 -12.18
N GLU A 64 -19.67 1.22 -11.05
CA GLU A 64 -19.89 1.96 -9.81
C GLU A 64 -18.61 2.65 -9.31
N ALA A 65 -17.47 1.94 -9.32
CA ALA A 65 -16.19 2.50 -8.90
C ALA A 65 -15.74 3.66 -9.81
N LEU A 66 -15.99 3.59 -11.11
CA LEU A 66 -15.75 4.69 -12.04
C LEU A 66 -16.69 5.88 -11.78
N LYS A 67 -17.98 5.62 -11.58
CA LYS A 67 -18.99 6.65 -11.32
C LYS A 67 -18.75 7.40 -10.01
N THR A 68 -18.35 6.70 -8.97
CA THR A 68 -18.04 7.27 -7.64
C THR A 68 -16.67 7.95 -7.60
N GLY A 69 -15.83 7.74 -8.61
CA GLY A 69 -14.45 8.23 -8.64
C GLY A 69 -13.48 7.43 -7.78
N LEU A 70 -13.93 6.30 -7.19
CA LEU A 70 -13.07 5.36 -6.48
C LEU A 70 -11.97 4.81 -7.41
N LEU A 71 -12.33 4.52 -8.67
CA LEU A 71 -11.39 4.15 -9.72
C LEU A 71 -11.08 5.37 -10.60
N ASN A 72 -9.83 5.84 -10.56
CA ASN A 72 -9.39 6.98 -11.36
C ASN A 72 -8.98 6.55 -12.78
N PRO A 73 -9.65 7.02 -13.85
CA PRO A 73 -9.28 6.66 -15.21
C PRO A 73 -7.84 7.02 -15.61
N LYS A 74 -7.22 8.01 -14.96
CA LYS A 74 -5.82 8.42 -15.22
C LYS A 74 -4.82 7.27 -15.01
N VAL A 75 -5.12 6.31 -14.12
CA VAL A 75 -4.20 5.19 -13.80
C VAL A 75 -4.50 3.91 -14.60
N LEU A 76 -5.51 3.94 -15.47
CA LEU A 76 -5.86 2.80 -16.34
C LEU A 76 -5.05 2.78 -17.64
N GLY A 77 -4.47 3.91 -18.03
CA GLY A 77 -3.67 4.04 -19.25
C GLY A 77 -2.26 3.48 -19.13
N VAL A 78 -1.65 3.17 -20.28
CA VAL A 78 -0.25 2.75 -20.35
C VAL A 78 0.67 3.95 -20.16
N ASN A 79 1.59 3.87 -19.19
CA ASN A 79 2.62 4.87 -18.98
C ASN A 79 4.03 4.26 -18.96
N ILE A 80 4.75 4.39 -20.08
CA ILE A 80 6.12 3.86 -20.24
C ILE A 80 7.12 4.55 -19.31
N LYS A 81 6.85 5.78 -18.85
CA LYS A 81 7.73 6.48 -17.92
C LYS A 81 7.86 5.74 -16.58
N THR A 82 6.99 4.76 -16.28
CA THR A 82 7.13 3.84 -15.14
C THR A 82 8.48 3.15 -15.08
N LEU A 83 9.09 2.84 -16.23
CA LEU A 83 10.42 2.24 -16.28
C LEU A 83 11.53 3.19 -15.77
N ARG A 84 11.28 4.50 -15.78
CA ARG A 84 12.21 5.53 -15.30
C ARG A 84 12.01 5.80 -13.81
N TYR A 85 10.78 6.10 -13.39
CA TYR A 85 10.53 6.50 -11.99
C TYR A 85 10.33 5.30 -11.05
N GLN A 86 10.03 4.10 -11.58
CA GLN A 86 9.95 2.83 -10.84
C GLN A 86 9.00 2.88 -9.62
N VAL A 87 7.94 3.67 -9.72
CA VAL A 87 6.92 3.85 -8.68
C VAL A 87 5.90 2.72 -8.81
N PRO A 88 5.65 1.93 -7.75
CA PRO A 88 4.60 0.92 -7.76
C PRO A 88 3.22 1.52 -8.06
N GLY A 89 2.36 0.76 -8.72
CA GLY A 89 1.05 1.25 -9.17
C GLY A 89 0.19 1.86 -8.06
N GLY A 90 0.05 1.16 -6.92
CA GLY A 90 -0.72 1.68 -5.77
C GLY A 90 -0.15 2.97 -5.17
N MET A 91 1.19 3.11 -5.17
CA MET A 91 1.85 4.34 -4.72
C MET A 91 1.57 5.51 -5.67
N LEU A 92 1.48 5.26 -6.98
CA LEU A 92 1.16 6.28 -7.99
C LEU A 92 -0.24 6.87 -7.77
N SER A 93 -1.23 6.00 -7.54
CA SER A 93 -2.61 6.41 -7.25
C SER A 93 -2.68 7.26 -5.97
N ASN A 94 -1.98 6.83 -4.91
CA ASN A 94 -1.93 7.58 -3.65
C ASN A 94 -1.27 8.95 -3.81
N LEU A 95 -0.17 9.03 -4.56
CA LEU A 95 0.52 10.28 -4.86
C LEU A 95 -0.41 11.27 -5.58
N VAL A 96 -1.18 10.81 -6.56
CA VAL A 96 -2.15 11.65 -7.28
C VAL A 96 -3.22 12.19 -6.33
N SER A 97 -3.72 11.37 -5.39
CA SER A 97 -4.67 11.83 -4.37
C SER A 97 -4.06 12.92 -3.48
N GLN A 98 -2.84 12.68 -2.97
CA GLN A 98 -2.14 13.63 -2.09
C GLN A 98 -1.91 14.99 -2.75
N LEU A 99 -1.47 15.00 -4.02
CA LEU A 99 -1.26 16.25 -4.75
C LEU A 99 -2.58 16.97 -5.04
N LYS A 100 -3.66 16.24 -5.30
CA LYS A 100 -4.99 16.80 -5.48
C LYS A 100 -5.51 17.44 -4.19
N GLU A 101 -5.40 16.76 -3.06
CA GLU A 101 -5.78 17.27 -1.74
C GLU A 101 -4.97 18.53 -1.37
N ALA A 102 -3.69 18.59 -1.75
CA ALA A 102 -2.84 19.77 -1.54
C ALA A 102 -3.06 20.90 -2.56
N GLY A 103 -3.89 20.71 -3.59
CA GLY A 103 -4.07 21.67 -4.69
C GLY A 103 -2.79 21.90 -5.52
N LYS A 104 -1.94 20.86 -5.65
CA LYS A 104 -0.63 20.88 -6.32
C LYS A 104 -0.51 19.85 -7.44
N GLU A 105 -1.61 19.55 -8.13
CA GLU A 105 -1.61 18.57 -9.23
C GLU A 105 -0.62 18.94 -10.36
N ASP A 106 -0.33 20.24 -10.53
CA ASP A 106 0.67 20.76 -11.48
C ASP A 106 2.10 20.27 -11.18
N LYS A 107 2.39 19.91 -9.93
CA LYS A 107 3.70 19.42 -9.48
C LYS A 107 3.93 17.92 -9.70
N TYR A 108 2.96 17.21 -10.26
CA TYR A 108 3.03 15.76 -10.43
C TYR A 108 4.30 15.29 -11.15
N GLN A 109 4.66 15.92 -12.27
CA GLN A 109 5.84 15.53 -13.04
C GLN A 109 7.15 15.82 -12.29
N GLU A 110 7.23 16.93 -11.56
CA GLU A 110 8.39 17.27 -10.71
C GLU A 110 8.58 16.23 -9.60
N VAL A 111 7.50 15.75 -8.98
CA VAL A 111 7.58 14.71 -7.95
C VAL A 111 8.08 13.38 -8.54
N LEU A 112 7.59 12.97 -9.71
CA LEU A 112 8.05 11.75 -10.36
C LEU A 112 9.56 11.78 -10.70
N GLU A 113 10.10 12.96 -10.98
CA GLU A 113 11.52 13.16 -11.25
C GLU A 113 12.38 13.22 -9.98
N GLU A 114 11.79 13.64 -8.86
CA GLU A 114 12.46 13.69 -7.55
C GLU A 114 12.54 12.30 -6.88
N ILE A 115 11.57 11.41 -7.13
CA ILE A 115 11.54 10.05 -6.53
C ILE A 115 12.85 9.26 -6.75
N PRO A 116 13.40 9.13 -7.98
CA PRO A 116 14.67 8.44 -8.19
C PRO A 116 15.85 9.07 -7.45
N ARG A 117 15.83 10.40 -7.25
CA ARG A 117 16.89 11.13 -6.54
C ARG A 117 16.83 10.86 -5.04
N VAL A 118 15.64 10.91 -4.45
CA VAL A 118 15.43 10.54 -3.05
C VAL A 118 15.79 9.08 -2.82
N ARG A 119 15.36 8.17 -3.70
CA ARG A 119 15.70 6.75 -3.62
C ARG A 119 17.21 6.53 -3.63
N LYS A 120 17.94 7.22 -4.50
CA LYS A 120 19.40 7.14 -4.56
C LYS A 120 20.04 7.60 -3.25
N ASP A 121 19.58 8.73 -2.72
CA ASP A 121 20.10 9.24 -1.44
C ASP A 121 19.78 8.33 -0.26
N PHE A 122 18.67 7.59 -0.33
CA PHE A 122 18.26 6.59 0.66
C PHE A 122 18.94 5.22 0.46
N GLY A 123 19.99 5.12 -0.35
CA GLY A 123 20.72 3.85 -0.52
C GLY A 123 20.01 2.84 -1.42
N GLU A 124 19.12 3.31 -2.28
CA GLU A 124 18.36 2.52 -3.25
C GLU A 124 17.54 1.37 -2.65
N PRO A 125 16.66 1.62 -1.66
CA PRO A 125 15.76 0.59 -1.17
C PRO A 125 14.90 0.04 -2.32
N PRO A 126 14.49 -1.24 -2.27
CA PRO A 126 13.41 -1.73 -3.11
C PRO A 126 12.19 -0.83 -2.90
N LEU A 127 11.52 -0.41 -3.98
CA LEU A 127 10.29 0.38 -3.86
C LEU A 127 9.10 -0.57 -3.75
N VAL A 128 8.77 -0.94 -2.52
CA VAL A 128 7.57 -1.68 -2.12
C VAL A 128 7.11 -1.14 -0.78
N THR A 129 5.89 -1.42 -0.34
CA THR A 129 5.44 -0.98 0.99
C THR A 129 6.37 -1.55 2.07
N PRO A 130 6.87 -0.74 3.02
CA PRO A 130 6.57 0.69 3.25
C PRO A 130 7.52 1.69 2.54
N SER A 131 8.69 1.25 2.08
CA SER A 131 9.75 2.13 1.54
C SER A 131 9.32 2.95 0.32
N SER A 132 8.45 2.40 -0.53
CA SER A 132 7.87 3.11 -1.68
C SER A 132 7.16 4.39 -1.23
N GLN A 133 6.22 4.27 -0.28
CA GLN A 133 5.47 5.40 0.27
C GLN A 133 6.38 6.42 0.94
N ILE A 134 7.37 5.97 1.72
CA ILE A 134 8.29 6.86 2.42
C ILE A 134 9.11 7.70 1.43
N VAL A 135 9.69 7.06 0.40
CA VAL A 135 10.44 7.75 -0.66
C VAL A 135 9.56 8.73 -1.42
N GLY A 136 8.32 8.35 -1.74
CA GLY A 136 7.37 9.24 -2.42
C GLY A 136 6.97 10.43 -1.60
N THR A 137 6.59 10.23 -0.34
CA THR A 137 6.23 11.31 0.57
C THR A 137 7.40 12.27 0.73
N GLN A 138 8.62 11.76 0.88
CA GLN A 138 9.80 12.63 0.93
C GLN A 138 10.01 13.42 -0.37
N ALA A 139 9.78 12.81 -1.54
CA ALA A 139 9.87 13.51 -2.83
C ALA A 139 8.80 14.61 -2.95
N VAL A 140 7.57 14.36 -2.50
CA VAL A 140 6.50 15.37 -2.39
C VAL A 140 6.95 16.53 -1.49
N MET A 141 7.50 16.23 -0.31
CA MET A 141 7.97 17.26 0.63
C MET A 141 9.10 18.10 0.02
N ASN A 142 10.04 17.48 -0.69
CA ASN A 142 11.13 18.18 -1.38
C ASN A 142 10.59 19.15 -2.45
N VAL A 143 9.64 18.70 -3.28
CA VAL A 143 9.07 19.52 -4.36
C VAL A 143 8.18 20.65 -3.83
N ILE A 144 7.30 20.35 -2.88
CA ILE A 144 6.37 21.36 -2.31
C ILE A 144 7.14 22.43 -1.53
N SER A 145 8.17 22.04 -0.76
CA SER A 145 8.96 23.00 0.02
C SER A 145 10.00 23.76 -0.80
N GLY A 146 10.28 23.32 -2.04
CA GLY A 146 11.29 23.89 -2.92
C GLY A 146 12.74 23.62 -2.50
N GLU A 147 12.96 22.84 -1.45
CA GLU A 147 14.29 22.51 -0.93
C GLU A 147 14.35 21.05 -0.46
N ARG A 148 15.37 20.31 -0.92
CA ARG A 148 15.53 18.89 -0.56
C ARG A 148 15.83 18.73 0.94
N TYR A 149 15.05 17.88 1.59
CA TYR A 149 15.19 17.52 3.01
C TYR A 149 15.06 18.70 3.99
N LYS A 150 14.33 19.76 3.60
CA LYS A 150 13.93 20.82 4.53
C LYS A 150 12.84 20.34 5.50
N LEU A 151 11.88 19.58 4.97
CA LEU A 151 10.85 18.90 5.74
C LEU A 151 11.08 17.39 5.59
N VAL A 152 11.24 16.71 6.71
CA VAL A 152 11.58 15.28 6.75
C VAL A 152 10.56 14.56 7.63
N PRO A 153 9.69 13.72 7.05
CA PRO A 153 8.78 12.88 7.82
C PRO A 153 9.54 11.92 8.76
N LYS A 154 8.87 11.49 9.83
CA LYS A 154 9.43 10.57 10.82
C LYS A 154 9.90 9.27 10.16
N GLU A 155 9.14 8.77 9.20
CA GLU A 155 9.41 7.52 8.49
C GLU A 155 10.65 7.63 7.62
N SER A 156 10.88 8.78 6.97
CA SER A 156 12.13 9.05 6.24
C SER A 156 13.33 9.03 7.18
N LYS A 157 13.22 9.65 8.35
CA LYS A 157 14.26 9.61 9.38
C LYS A 157 14.56 8.18 9.83
N LYS A 158 13.52 7.39 10.07
CA LYS A 158 13.62 5.97 10.44
C LYS A 158 14.34 5.11 9.39
N ILE A 159 14.13 5.36 8.09
CA ILE A 159 14.93 4.70 7.03
C ILE A 159 16.41 5.02 7.23
N MET A 160 16.74 6.30 7.42
CA MET A 160 18.13 6.76 7.56
C MET A 160 18.77 6.31 8.88
N LEU A 161 17.97 5.93 9.88
CA LEU A 161 18.40 5.29 11.12
C LEU A 161 18.56 3.77 11.00
N GLY A 162 18.20 3.15 9.86
CA GLY A 162 18.27 1.69 9.67
C GLY A 162 17.07 0.93 10.24
N GLU A 163 16.03 1.62 10.73
CA GLU A 163 14.84 0.98 11.34
C GLU A 163 13.94 0.24 10.33
N PHE A 164 14.19 0.40 9.03
CA PHE A 164 13.56 -0.39 7.97
C PHE A 164 14.49 -1.44 7.37
N GLY A 165 15.60 -1.74 8.05
CA GLY A 165 16.61 -2.69 7.60
C GLY A 165 17.69 -2.07 6.72
N GLN A 166 18.51 -2.95 6.14
CA GLN A 166 19.64 -2.56 5.30
C GLN A 166 19.21 -2.34 3.84
N THR A 167 19.74 -1.30 3.23
CA THR A 167 19.51 -0.97 1.82
C THR A 167 20.60 -1.54 0.91
N VAL A 168 20.34 -1.55 -0.41
CA VAL A 168 21.22 -2.18 -1.41
C VAL A 168 22.57 -1.47 -1.48
N LYS A 169 22.57 -0.14 -1.32
CA LYS A 169 23.76 0.71 -1.31
C LYS A 169 23.83 1.50 0.00
N PRO A 170 25.01 1.98 0.40
CA PRO A 170 25.10 2.94 1.49
C PRO A 170 24.23 4.16 1.23
N PHE A 171 23.68 4.72 2.31
CA PHE A 171 23.00 6.02 2.25
C PHE A 171 23.96 7.11 1.76
N ASN A 172 23.42 8.16 1.15
CA ASN A 172 24.19 9.38 0.92
C ASN A 172 24.56 9.98 2.28
N ALA A 173 25.86 10.03 2.59
CA ALA A 173 26.37 10.43 3.90
C ALA A 173 25.98 11.87 4.29
N GLU A 174 25.96 12.81 3.34
CA GLU A 174 25.57 14.20 3.60
C GLU A 174 24.07 14.29 3.93
N VAL A 175 23.24 13.56 3.17
CA VAL A 175 21.79 13.51 3.40
C VAL A 175 21.46 12.80 4.70
N GLN A 176 22.14 11.68 5.00
CA GLN A 176 21.98 10.96 6.25
C GLN A 176 22.28 11.89 7.43
N LYS A 177 23.43 12.55 7.42
CA LYS A 177 23.81 13.52 8.45
C LYS A 177 22.83 14.69 8.56
N LYS A 178 22.31 15.22 7.45
CA LYS A 178 21.29 16.28 7.45
C LYS A 178 19.99 15.82 8.14
N ILE A 179 19.60 14.56 7.97
CA ILE A 179 18.33 14.01 8.47
C ILE A 179 18.40 13.55 9.93
N ILE A 180 19.47 12.83 10.31
CA ILE A 180 19.57 12.20 11.64
C ILE A 180 20.52 12.94 12.59
N GLY A 181 21.28 13.92 12.10
CA GLY A 181 22.29 14.63 12.90
C GLY A 181 23.38 13.68 13.39
N ASP A 182 23.53 13.61 14.72
CA ASP A 182 24.52 12.77 15.40
C ASP A 182 23.93 11.46 15.94
N GLU A 183 22.66 11.15 15.64
CA GLU A 183 22.06 9.87 16.01
C GLU A 183 22.78 8.71 15.32
N THR A 184 23.00 7.63 16.06
CA THR A 184 23.70 6.43 15.54
C THR A 184 22.68 5.50 14.88
N PRO A 185 22.79 5.21 13.57
CA PRO A 185 21.95 4.22 12.91
C PRO A 185 22.13 2.84 13.51
N ILE A 186 21.05 2.07 13.59
CA ILE A 186 21.12 0.66 13.95
C ILE A 186 21.66 -0.16 12.77
N THR A 187 22.36 -1.25 13.07
CA THR A 187 22.89 -2.18 12.06
C THR A 187 22.37 -3.61 12.26
N CYS A 188 21.61 -3.86 13.33
CA CYS A 188 20.94 -5.12 13.59
C CYS A 188 19.55 -5.17 12.93
N ARG A 189 18.87 -6.32 13.04
CA ARG A 189 17.48 -6.43 12.61
C ARG A 189 16.61 -5.57 13.55
N PRO A 190 15.79 -4.63 13.06
CA PRO A 190 14.99 -3.75 13.91
C PRO A 190 14.14 -4.50 14.95
N ALA A 191 13.62 -5.68 14.59
CA ALA A 191 12.82 -6.52 15.47
C ALA A 191 13.59 -7.07 16.68
N ASP A 192 14.93 -7.12 16.64
CA ASP A 192 15.73 -7.58 17.78
C ASP A 192 15.75 -6.57 18.93
N LEU A 193 15.32 -5.32 18.67
CA LEU A 193 15.20 -4.25 19.66
C LEU A 193 13.80 -4.17 20.28
N ILE A 194 12.86 -5.00 19.82
CA ILE A 194 11.47 -5.00 20.28
C ILE A 194 11.28 -6.16 21.28
N PRO A 195 10.87 -5.89 22.53
CA PRO A 195 10.59 -6.95 23.50
C PRO A 195 9.30 -7.71 23.12
N PRO A 196 9.09 -8.94 23.64
CA PRO A 196 7.80 -9.63 23.49
C PRO A 196 6.64 -8.81 24.09
N GLN A 197 5.65 -8.47 23.26
CA GLN A 197 4.55 -7.57 23.65
C GLN A 197 3.16 -8.24 23.66
N LEU A 198 3.03 -9.45 23.11
CA LEU A 198 1.71 -10.10 22.98
C LEU A 198 0.94 -10.25 24.31
N PRO A 199 1.60 -10.64 25.44
CA PRO A 199 0.90 -10.72 26.73
C PRO A 199 0.42 -9.37 27.26
N GLN A 200 1.06 -8.27 26.85
CA GLN A 200 0.61 -6.92 27.20
C GLN A 200 -0.64 -6.56 26.39
N PHE A 201 -0.60 -6.77 25.07
CA PHE A 201 -1.74 -6.48 24.19
C PHE A 201 -2.98 -7.29 24.57
N GLU A 202 -2.81 -8.56 24.94
CA GLU A 202 -3.92 -9.40 25.41
C GLU A 202 -4.59 -8.83 26.66
N LYS A 203 -3.80 -8.29 27.61
CA LYS A 203 -4.34 -7.64 28.80
C LYS A 203 -5.08 -6.35 28.47
N GLU A 204 -4.52 -5.54 27.56
CA GLU A 204 -5.09 -4.26 27.15
C GLU A 204 -6.44 -4.42 26.43
N CYS A 205 -6.58 -5.46 25.59
CA CYS A 205 -7.81 -5.71 24.85
C CYS A 205 -8.73 -6.77 25.49
N ALA A 206 -8.43 -7.25 26.71
CA ALA A 206 -9.12 -8.38 27.34
C ALA A 206 -10.64 -8.24 27.38
N GLN A 207 -11.14 -7.02 27.59
CA GLN A 207 -12.59 -6.73 27.63
C GLN A 207 -13.30 -6.94 26.28
N TRP A 208 -12.57 -6.86 25.17
CA TRP A 208 -13.11 -7.02 23.82
C TRP A 208 -12.79 -8.38 23.20
N LYS A 209 -11.88 -9.16 23.82
CA LYS A 209 -11.39 -10.42 23.28
C LYS A 209 -12.52 -11.46 23.23
N GLN A 210 -12.85 -11.91 22.03
CA GLN A 210 -13.74 -13.05 21.75
C GLN A 210 -12.96 -14.23 21.15
N GLN A 211 -11.81 -13.97 20.53
CA GLN A 211 -10.89 -14.96 19.93
C GLN A 211 -9.43 -14.46 19.94
N ASP A 212 -8.47 -15.32 19.62
CA ASP A 212 -7.05 -14.95 19.65
C ASP A 212 -6.67 -13.92 18.57
N GLU A 213 -7.37 -13.93 17.43
CA GLU A 213 -7.19 -12.97 16.34
C GLU A 213 -7.56 -11.53 16.75
N ASP A 214 -8.35 -11.34 17.81
CA ASP A 214 -8.61 -10.01 18.35
C ASP A 214 -7.35 -9.42 19.00
N VAL A 215 -6.57 -10.27 19.70
CA VAL A 215 -5.29 -9.86 20.27
C VAL A 215 -4.33 -9.47 19.14
N LEU A 216 -4.32 -10.21 18.04
CA LEU A 216 -3.49 -9.91 16.87
C LEU A 216 -3.92 -8.60 16.19
N SER A 217 -5.22 -8.40 16.03
CA SER A 217 -5.79 -7.17 15.45
C SER A 217 -5.44 -5.96 16.31
N TYR A 218 -5.56 -6.08 17.64
CA TYR A 218 -5.14 -5.05 18.58
C TYR A 218 -3.63 -4.81 18.55
N ALA A 219 -2.81 -5.86 18.50
CA ALA A 219 -1.35 -5.73 18.42
C ALA A 219 -0.87 -5.01 17.15
N LEU A 220 -1.54 -5.23 16.02
CA LEU A 220 -1.20 -4.62 14.74
C LEU A 220 -1.78 -3.21 14.59
N PHE A 221 -3.02 -3.00 15.03
CA PHE A 221 -3.76 -1.75 14.82
C PHE A 221 -4.62 -1.38 16.05
N PRO A 222 -4.03 -0.99 17.20
CA PRO A 222 -4.76 -0.86 18.47
C PRO A 222 -6.03 0.00 18.38
N LYS A 223 -5.93 1.18 17.76
CA LYS A 223 -7.06 2.12 17.63
C LYS A 223 -8.15 1.59 16.69
N VAL A 224 -7.75 1.07 15.53
CA VAL A 224 -8.69 0.53 14.53
C VAL A 224 -9.41 -0.71 15.07
N ALA A 225 -8.67 -1.56 15.77
CA ALA A 225 -9.20 -2.73 16.44
C ALA A 225 -10.20 -2.34 17.54
N GLU A 226 -9.86 -1.35 18.38
CA GLU A 226 -10.77 -0.85 19.41
C GLU A 226 -12.10 -0.31 18.83
N GLU A 227 -12.02 0.49 17.76
CA GLU A 227 -13.21 0.97 17.04
C GLU A 227 -14.03 -0.20 16.48
N PHE A 228 -13.39 -1.18 15.85
CA PHE A 228 -14.04 -2.37 15.33
C PHE A 228 -14.67 -3.22 16.43
N PHE A 229 -14.02 -3.38 17.58
CA PHE A 229 -14.56 -4.15 18.70
C PHE A 229 -15.82 -3.52 19.28
N LYS A 230 -15.83 -2.19 19.45
CA LYS A 230 -17.02 -1.45 19.86
C LYS A 230 -18.14 -1.58 18.84
N TYR A 231 -17.82 -1.49 17.55
CA TYR A 231 -18.79 -1.74 16.48
C TYR A 231 -19.37 -3.16 16.54
N ARG A 232 -18.52 -4.18 16.68
CA ARG A 232 -18.94 -5.58 16.80
C ARG A 232 -19.84 -5.81 18.01
N GLU A 233 -19.47 -5.27 19.17
CA GLU A 233 -20.28 -5.33 20.38
C GLU A 233 -21.64 -4.67 20.19
N ALA A 234 -21.68 -3.50 19.55
CA ALA A 234 -22.92 -2.82 19.21
C ALA A 234 -23.83 -3.65 18.30
N GLN A 235 -23.27 -4.33 17.30
CA GLN A 235 -24.06 -5.22 16.42
C GLN A 235 -24.61 -6.45 17.17
N GLN A 236 -23.85 -6.98 18.14
CA GLN A 236 -24.25 -8.14 18.94
C GLN A 236 -25.32 -7.79 19.98
N THR A 237 -25.16 -6.65 20.65
CA THR A 237 -26.07 -6.19 21.72
C THR A 237 -27.25 -5.39 21.18
N LYS A 238 -27.18 -4.93 19.93
CA LYS A 238 -28.07 -3.91 19.33
C LYS A 238 -28.06 -2.59 20.11
N VAL A 239 -26.97 -2.33 20.82
CA VAL A 239 -26.73 -1.12 21.63
C VAL A 239 -25.43 -0.49 21.11
N ASP A 240 -25.56 0.46 20.20
CA ASP A 240 -24.50 1.35 19.75
C ASP A 240 -24.08 2.38 20.81
N ALA A 241 -23.00 2.08 21.54
CA ALA A 241 -22.43 2.95 22.55
C ALA A 241 -22.02 4.35 22.04
N THR A 242 -21.93 4.58 20.72
CA THR A 242 -21.65 5.91 20.15
C THR A 242 -22.88 6.83 20.14
N VAL A 243 -24.08 6.27 20.29
CA VAL A 243 -25.37 6.99 20.36
C VAL A 243 -25.89 7.08 21.80
N ALA A 244 -25.23 6.41 22.75
CA ALA A 244 -25.59 6.48 24.17
C ALA A 244 -25.30 7.87 24.74
N ASP A 245 -26.27 8.47 25.42
CA ASP A 245 -26.03 9.69 26.19
C ASP A 245 -25.22 9.33 27.46
N THR A 246 -23.94 9.67 27.43
CA THR A 246 -23.01 9.40 28.52
C THR A 246 -23.24 10.26 29.77
N GLU A 247 -23.97 11.37 29.68
CA GLU A 247 -24.33 12.19 30.85
C GLU A 247 -25.57 11.64 31.57
N SER A 248 -26.61 11.26 30.83
CA SER A 248 -27.86 10.76 31.43
C SER A 248 -27.90 9.24 31.63
N LYS A 249 -26.89 8.50 31.12
CA LYS A 249 -26.86 7.03 31.05
C LYS A 249 -28.11 6.44 30.38
N ALA A 250 -28.76 7.21 29.52
CA ALA A 250 -29.90 6.77 28.75
C ALA A 250 -29.45 6.28 27.37
N TYR A 251 -30.05 5.19 26.93
CA TYR A 251 -29.87 4.68 25.58
C TYR A 251 -31.09 5.06 24.73
N PRO A 252 -30.93 5.72 23.58
CA PRO A 252 -32.07 6.04 22.73
C PRO A 252 -32.70 4.74 22.26
N VAL A 253 -34.00 4.59 22.54
CA VAL A 253 -34.83 3.46 22.14
C VAL A 253 -35.30 3.65 20.71
#